data_AF-A0A6B2XGZ8-F1
#
_entry.id   AF-A0A6B2XGZ8-F1
#
_cell.length_a   1.000
_cell.length_b   1.000
_cell.length_c   1.000
_cell.angle_alpha   90.00
_cell.angle_beta   90.00
_cell.angle_gamma   90.00
#
_symmetry.space_group_name_H-M   'P 1'
#
loop_
_entity.id
_entity.type
_entity.pdbx_description
1 polymer ?
#
loop_
_entity_poly.entity_id
_entity_poly.type
_entity_poly.pdbx_seq_one_letter_code
_entity_poly.pdbx_strand_id
1 'polypeptide(L)'
;MKIQGRMFIWLSVFILAIAIVYGVWSKEPAGTTALFLAFGLSIMIGFYLGFTAKRVDAGAQDNKEADVADDAGEVGFFSPHSWQPLALGFGGALAFLSVAIGWWLLYFSVPVIMIGLWGWVFEYYHGENRTQ
;
A
#
# COMPACT_ATOMS: atom_id res chain seq x y z
N MET A 1 1.59 11.57 12.67
CA MET A 1 2.34 10.34 12.35
C MET A 1 2.96 9.59 13.54
N LYS A 2 3.29 10.23 14.68
CA LYS A 2 3.95 9.52 15.81
C LYS A 2 3.11 8.37 16.38
N ILE A 3 1.81 8.57 16.52
CA ILE A 3 0.88 7.55 17.06
C ILE A 3 0.75 6.38 16.09
N GLN A 4 0.54 6.65 14.80
CA GLN A 4 0.44 5.64 13.75
C GLN A 4 1.67 4.72 13.72
N GLY A 5 2.88 5.29 13.78
CA GLY A 5 4.12 4.50 13.87
C GLY A 5 4.18 3.63 15.13
N ARG A 6 3.80 4.18 16.30
CA ARG A 6 3.75 3.41 17.55
C ARG A 6 2.74 2.25 17.49
N MET A 7 1.60 2.43 16.84
CA MET A 7 0.61 1.36 16.67
C MET A 7 1.19 0.15 15.92
N PHE A 8 1.88 0.37 14.80
CA PHE A 8 2.49 -0.72 14.03
C PHE A 8 3.65 -1.40 14.76
N ILE A 9 4.41 -0.66 15.57
CA ILE A 9 5.46 -1.26 16.43
C ILE A 9 4.85 -2.13 17.52
N TRP A 10 3.76 -1.70 18.17
CA TRP A 10 3.08 -2.55 19.15
C TRP A 10 2.47 -3.80 18.49
N LEU A 11 1.87 -3.63 17.31
CA LEU A 11 1.36 -4.75 16.52
C LEU A 11 2.48 -5.73 16.15
N SER A 12 3.66 -5.24 15.75
CA SER A 12 4.78 -6.12 15.40
C SER A 12 5.27 -6.91 16.63
N VAL A 13 5.38 -6.28 17.80
CA VAL A 13 5.72 -6.99 19.05
C VAL A 13 4.69 -8.08 19.37
N PHE A 14 3.40 -7.78 19.21
CA PHE A 14 2.33 -8.76 19.40
C PHE A 14 2.44 -9.92 18.40
N ILE A 15 2.58 -9.63 17.09
CA ILE A 15 2.69 -10.67 16.06
C ILE A 15 3.94 -11.52 16.29
N LEU A 16 5.07 -10.93 16.71
CA LEU A 16 6.28 -11.68 17.04
C LEU A 16 6.06 -12.65 18.20
N ALA A 17 5.40 -12.19 19.27
CA ALA A 17 5.06 -13.04 20.40
C ALA A 17 4.18 -14.22 19.97
N ILE A 18 3.16 -13.95 19.13
CA ILE A 18 2.30 -15.00 18.57
C ILE A 18 3.07 -15.93 17.63
N ALA A 19 3.96 -15.41 16.78
CA ALA A 19 4.79 -16.21 15.87
C ALA A 19 5.66 -17.22 16.63
N ILE A 20 6.26 -16.79 17.74
CA ILE A 20 7.07 -17.65 18.61
C ILE A 20 6.19 -18.70 19.30
N VAL A 21 5.10 -18.27 19.95
CA VAL A 21 4.19 -19.19 20.67
C VAL A 21 3.60 -20.22 19.70
N TYR A 22 3.12 -19.77 18.55
CA TYR A 22 2.58 -20.64 17.51
C TYR A 22 3.64 -21.61 16.99
N GLY A 23 4.83 -21.13 16.60
CA GLY A 23 5.86 -21.98 16.02
C GLY A 23 6.37 -23.05 16.97
N VAL A 24 6.50 -22.73 18.27
CA VAL A 24 6.90 -23.71 19.29
C VAL A 24 5.80 -24.74 19.55
N TRP A 25 4.53 -24.31 19.58
CA TRP A 25 3.40 -25.17 19.93
C TRP A 25 2.93 -26.04 18.76
N SER A 26 2.67 -25.43 17.61
CA SER A 26 2.12 -26.11 16.43
C SER A 26 3.17 -26.93 15.69
N LYS A 27 4.45 -26.49 15.74
CA LYS A 27 5.56 -27.05 14.94
C LYS A 27 5.23 -27.10 13.44
N GLU A 28 4.34 -26.22 12.99
CA GLU A 28 3.83 -26.18 11.63
C GLU A 28 4.54 -25.03 10.86
N PRO A 29 5.26 -25.33 9.76
CA PRO A 29 6.14 -24.36 9.13
C PRO A 29 5.42 -23.28 8.31
N ALA A 30 4.27 -23.54 7.70
CA ALA A 30 3.59 -22.58 6.82
C ALA A 30 3.01 -21.40 7.59
N GLY A 31 2.27 -21.65 8.66
CA GLY A 31 1.70 -20.65 9.55
C GLY A 31 2.77 -19.89 10.31
N THR A 32 3.83 -20.59 10.76
CA THR A 32 4.99 -19.94 11.41
C THR A 32 5.65 -18.96 10.44
N THR A 33 5.88 -19.38 9.19
CA THR A 33 6.45 -18.51 8.15
C THR A 33 5.57 -17.29 7.87
N ALA A 34 4.25 -17.50 7.71
CA ALA A 34 3.30 -16.41 7.47
C ALA A 34 3.30 -15.37 8.62
N LEU A 35 3.37 -15.83 9.87
CA LEU A 35 3.42 -14.94 11.05
C LEU A 35 4.73 -14.15 11.12
N PHE A 36 5.88 -14.77 10.82
CA PHE A 36 7.16 -14.05 10.76
C PHE A 36 7.20 -13.03 9.61
N LEU A 37 6.61 -13.34 8.45
CA LEU A 37 6.48 -12.37 7.36
C LEU A 37 5.54 -11.22 7.72
N ALA A 38 4.43 -11.49 8.40
CA ALA A 38 3.52 -10.46 8.90
C ALA A 38 4.18 -9.55 9.95
N PHE A 39 5.02 -10.14 10.83
CA PHE A 39 5.88 -9.38 11.74
C PHE A 39 6.83 -8.46 10.95
N GLY A 40 7.52 -8.99 9.95
CA GLY A 40 8.42 -8.25 9.05
C GLY A 40 7.74 -7.09 8.34
N LEU A 41 6.52 -7.30 7.84
CA LEU A 41 5.71 -6.25 7.22
C LEU A 41 5.35 -5.16 8.24
N SER A 42 4.90 -5.56 9.44
CA SER A 42 4.48 -4.62 10.49
C SER A 42 5.64 -3.77 11.00
N ILE A 43 6.82 -4.36 11.17
CA ILE A 43 8.02 -3.62 11.59
C ILE A 43 8.49 -2.67 10.48
N MET A 44 8.42 -3.07 9.20
CA MET A 44 8.77 -2.20 8.07
C MET A 44 7.89 -0.94 8.03
N ILE A 45 6.57 -1.10 8.17
CA ILE A 45 5.61 0.01 8.20
C ILE A 45 5.87 0.89 9.44
N GLY A 46 5.98 0.28 10.63
CA GLY A 46 6.20 1.00 11.87
C GLY A 46 7.52 1.79 11.88
N PHE A 47 8.59 1.20 11.36
CA PHE A 47 9.88 1.86 11.19
C PHE A 47 9.78 3.06 10.25
N TYR A 48 9.19 2.89 9.06
CA TYR A 48 9.04 3.97 8.09
C TYR A 48 8.26 5.15 8.67
N LEU A 49 7.10 4.89 9.28
CA LEU A 49 6.28 5.94 9.89
C LEU A 49 6.99 6.62 11.07
N GLY A 50 7.67 5.85 11.93
CA GLY A 50 8.42 6.39 13.06
C GLY A 50 9.64 7.22 12.63
N PHE A 51 10.28 6.83 11.53
CA PHE A 51 11.38 7.56 10.92
C PHE A 51 10.91 8.88 10.28
N THR A 52 9.81 8.85 9.53
CA THR A 52 9.20 10.05 8.95
C THR A 52 8.71 11.02 10.03
N ALA A 53 8.10 10.50 11.10
CA ALA A 53 7.60 11.33 12.21
C ALA A 53 8.70 12.05 13.03
N LYS A 54 9.98 11.69 12.83
CA LYS A 54 11.13 12.41 13.41
C LYS A 54 11.68 13.49 12.48
N ARG A 55 11.29 13.49 11.20
CA ARG A 55 11.81 14.37 10.15
C ARG A 55 10.80 15.41 9.68
N VAL A 56 9.52 15.15 9.91
CA VAL A 56 8.41 16.03 9.55
C VAL A 56 7.82 16.62 10.84
N ASP A 57 7.42 17.88 10.77
CA ASP A 57 6.73 18.55 11.87
C ASP A 57 5.36 17.94 12.14
N ALA A 58 4.83 18.18 13.34
CA ALA A 58 3.50 17.71 13.70
C ALA A 58 2.45 18.51 12.91
N GLY A 59 1.72 17.84 12.01
CA GLY A 59 0.60 18.45 11.30
C GLY A 59 -0.61 18.66 12.22
N ALA A 60 -1.60 19.42 11.74
CA ALA A 60 -2.86 19.70 12.46
C ALA A 60 -3.53 18.42 13.00
N GLN A 61 -3.47 17.32 12.24
CA GLN A 61 -4.01 16.01 12.61
C GLN A 61 -3.38 15.36 13.86
N ASP A 62 -2.15 15.76 14.24
CA ASP A 62 -1.47 15.28 15.45
C ASP A 62 -1.68 16.21 16.66
N ASN A 63 -2.32 17.38 16.48
CA ASN A 63 -2.58 18.36 17.54
C ASN A 63 -4.01 18.26 18.07
N LYS A 64 -4.16 18.14 19.40
CA LYS A 64 -5.48 18.04 20.06
C LYS A 64 -6.23 19.36 20.14
N GLU A 65 -5.53 20.47 19.98
CA GLU A 65 -6.06 21.84 20.06
C GLU A 65 -6.08 22.51 18.67
N ALA A 66 -5.93 21.73 17.58
CA ALA A 66 -5.96 22.27 16.23
C ALA A 66 -7.35 22.84 15.88
N ASP A 67 -7.35 23.98 15.18
CA ASP A 67 -8.54 24.54 14.58
C ASP A 67 -8.66 24.07 13.11
N VAL A 68 -9.86 24.18 12.52
CA VAL A 68 -10.11 23.83 11.11
C VAL A 68 -9.25 24.69 10.18
N ALA A 69 -8.91 25.91 10.60
CA ALA A 69 -8.05 26.81 9.84
C ALA A 69 -6.59 26.32 9.72
N ASP A 70 -6.13 25.43 10.61
CA ASP A 70 -4.75 24.94 10.62
C ASP A 70 -4.42 24.00 9.45
N ASP A 71 -5.44 23.48 8.75
CA ASP A 71 -5.32 22.59 7.58
C ASP A 71 -6.05 23.16 6.34
N ALA A 72 -6.20 24.49 6.26
CA ALA A 72 -6.94 25.16 5.18
C ALA A 72 -6.17 25.31 3.85
N GLY A 73 -4.98 24.70 3.73
CA GLY A 73 -4.15 24.76 2.54
C GLY A 73 -4.64 23.86 1.40
N GLU A 74 -3.95 23.93 0.26
CA GLU A 74 -4.15 22.97 -0.83
C GLU A 74 -3.62 21.59 -0.43
N VAL A 75 -4.48 20.57 -0.45
CA VAL A 75 -4.13 19.20 -0.04
C VAL A 75 -3.20 18.51 -1.06
N GLY A 76 -3.30 18.88 -2.33
CA GLY A 76 -2.54 18.32 -3.44
C GLY A 76 -3.43 17.99 -4.65
N PHE A 77 -2.84 17.32 -5.63
CA PHE A 77 -3.54 16.92 -6.84
C PHE A 77 -4.35 15.64 -6.63
N PHE A 78 -5.61 15.67 -7.07
CA PHE A 78 -6.47 14.49 -7.17
C PHE A 78 -6.95 14.33 -8.60
N SER A 79 -6.88 13.11 -9.12
CA SER A 79 -7.49 12.74 -10.39
C SER A 79 -9.01 12.98 -10.32
N PRO A 80 -9.59 13.89 -11.14
CA PRO A 80 -11.03 14.11 -11.15
C PRO A 80 -11.77 12.92 -11.77
N HIS A 81 -11.12 12.22 -12.69
CA HIS A 81 -11.61 11.02 -13.36
C HIS A 81 -10.44 10.28 -14.02
N SER A 82 -10.50 8.95 -14.02
CA SER A 82 -9.55 8.09 -14.73
C SER A 82 -10.19 6.74 -15.07
N TRP A 83 -10.06 6.30 -16.33
CA TRP A 83 -10.47 4.97 -16.77
C TRP A 83 -9.38 3.90 -16.57
N GLN A 84 -8.15 4.31 -16.25
CA GLN A 84 -6.99 3.42 -16.17
C GLN A 84 -7.11 2.37 -15.05
N PRO A 85 -7.65 2.71 -13.85
CA PRO A 85 -7.91 1.70 -12.82
C PRO A 85 -8.85 0.57 -13.28
N LEU A 86 -9.84 0.89 -14.12
CA LEU A 86 -10.77 -0.11 -14.67
C LEU A 86 -10.06 -1.04 -15.66
N ALA A 87 -9.24 -0.48 -16.55
CA ALA A 87 -8.45 -1.26 -17.49
C ALA A 87 -7.48 -2.21 -16.75
N LEU A 88 -6.84 -1.74 -15.70
CA LEU A 88 -5.95 -2.55 -14.85
C LEU A 88 -6.70 -3.61 -14.05
N GLY A 89 -7.87 -3.28 -13.51
CA GLY A 89 -8.73 -4.25 -12.82
C GLY A 89 -9.18 -5.37 -13.76
N PHE A 90 -9.60 -5.02 -14.98
CA PHE A 90 -9.99 -5.99 -16.01
C PHE A 90 -8.78 -6.84 -16.45
N GLY A 91 -7.65 -6.20 -16.75
CA GLY A 91 -6.42 -6.90 -17.11
C GLY A 91 -5.96 -7.86 -16.02
N GLY A 92 -5.92 -7.41 -14.77
CA GLY A 92 -5.57 -8.22 -13.60
C GLY A 92 -6.53 -9.40 -13.38
N ALA A 93 -7.83 -9.17 -13.56
CA ALA A 93 -8.83 -10.25 -13.50
C ALA A 93 -8.57 -11.32 -14.58
N LEU A 94 -8.25 -10.92 -15.83
CA LEU A 94 -7.89 -11.86 -16.89
C LEU A 94 -6.57 -12.60 -16.59
N ALA A 95 -5.57 -11.93 -16.02
CA ALA A 95 -4.32 -12.56 -15.62
C ALA A 95 -4.57 -13.64 -14.58
N PHE A 96 -5.38 -13.35 -13.55
CA PHE A 96 -5.73 -14.33 -12.52
C PHE A 96 -6.57 -15.48 -13.09
N LEU A 97 -7.52 -15.18 -13.99
CA LEU A 97 -8.33 -16.18 -14.68
C LEU A 97 -7.49 -17.14 -15.53
N SER A 98 -6.35 -16.70 -16.05
CA SER A 98 -5.44 -17.55 -16.83
C SER A 98 -4.91 -18.76 -16.04
N VAL A 99 -4.84 -18.68 -14.71
CA VAL A 99 -4.44 -19.80 -13.86
C VAL A 99 -5.45 -20.95 -13.95
N ALA A 100 -6.73 -20.63 -14.16
CA ALA A 100 -7.81 -21.61 -14.28
C ALA A 100 -8.05 -22.08 -15.73
N ILE A 101 -8.00 -21.17 -16.71
CA ILE A 101 -8.29 -21.48 -18.12
C ILE A 101 -7.06 -22.02 -18.87
N GLY A 102 -5.87 -21.53 -18.50
CA GLY A 102 -4.60 -21.85 -19.14
C GLY A 102 -3.76 -20.60 -19.44
N TRP A 103 -2.44 -20.78 -19.41
CA TRP A 103 -1.45 -19.70 -19.53
C TRP A 103 -1.51 -18.90 -20.83
N TRP A 104 -2.14 -19.44 -21.89
CA TRP A 104 -2.30 -18.72 -23.15
C TRP A 104 -3.12 -17.42 -23.00
N LEU A 105 -4.07 -17.38 -22.05
CA LEU A 105 -4.85 -16.17 -21.77
C LEU A 105 -3.98 -15.04 -21.20
N LEU A 106 -2.87 -15.39 -20.53
CA LEU A 106 -1.93 -14.42 -19.99
C LEU A 106 -1.29 -13.57 -21.12
N TYR A 107 -1.07 -14.15 -22.30
CA TYR A 107 -0.56 -13.40 -23.47
C TYR A 107 -1.49 -12.28 -23.92
N PHE A 108 -2.79 -12.40 -23.67
CA PHE A 108 -3.78 -11.36 -23.99
C PHE A 108 -4.00 -10.40 -22.82
N SER A 109 -3.87 -10.87 -21.58
CA SER A 109 -3.98 -10.02 -20.38
C SER A 109 -2.80 -9.06 -20.23
N VAL A 110 -1.57 -9.52 -20.48
CA VAL A 110 -0.35 -8.71 -20.26
C VAL A 110 -0.37 -7.39 -21.06
N PRO A 111 -0.68 -7.36 -22.37
CA PRO A 111 -0.79 -6.10 -23.10
C PRO A 111 -1.82 -5.13 -22.51
N VAL A 112 -2.97 -5.63 -22.04
CA VAL A 112 -4.00 -4.79 -21.41
C VAL A 112 -3.48 -4.17 -20.12
N ILE A 113 -2.80 -4.95 -19.27
CA ILE A 113 -2.19 -4.45 -18.03
C ILE A 113 -1.11 -3.43 -18.36
N MET A 114 -0.23 -3.71 -19.34
CA MET A 114 0.86 -2.82 -19.72
C MET A 114 0.36 -1.48 -20.24
N ILE A 115 -0.65 -1.47 -21.11
CA ILE A 115 -1.26 -0.24 -21.63
C ILE A 115 -1.98 0.51 -20.51
N GLY A 116 -2.74 -0.18 -19.67
CA GLY A 116 -3.42 0.43 -18.52
C GLY A 116 -2.44 1.04 -17.50
N LEU A 117 -1.31 0.37 -17.24
CA LEU A 117 -0.28 0.86 -16.33
C LEU A 117 0.43 2.08 -16.91
N TRP A 118 0.83 2.01 -18.18
CA TRP A 118 1.43 3.14 -18.89
C TRP A 118 0.46 4.33 -18.91
N GLY A 119 -0.79 4.09 -19.26
CA GLY A 119 -1.85 5.08 -19.24
C GLY A 119 -1.99 5.71 -17.86
N TRP A 120 -2.06 4.92 -16.78
CA TRP A 120 -2.25 5.44 -15.42
C TRP A 120 -1.09 6.30 -14.94
N VAL A 121 0.14 5.91 -15.26
CA VAL A 121 1.34 6.65 -14.84
C VAL A 121 1.49 7.96 -15.62
N PHE A 122 1.17 7.97 -16.91
CA PHE A 122 1.40 9.12 -17.79
C PHE A 122 0.13 9.95 -18.08
N GLU A 123 -1.01 9.62 -17.46
CA GLU A 123 -2.31 10.28 -17.71
C GLU A 123 -2.26 11.79 -17.50
N TYR A 124 -1.51 12.25 -16.50
CA TYR A 124 -1.41 13.67 -16.17
C TYR A 124 -0.10 14.32 -16.65
N TYR A 125 0.76 13.58 -17.36
CA TYR A 125 2.08 14.05 -17.80
C TYR A 125 2.19 14.18 -19.33
N HIS A 126 1.07 14.42 -20.02
CA HIS A 126 1.03 14.62 -21.48
C HIS A 126 0.27 15.90 -21.87
N GLY A 127 0.56 16.44 -23.06
CA GLY A 127 -0.14 17.61 -23.60
C GLY A 127 0.04 18.89 -22.78
N GLU A 128 -1.03 19.67 -22.63
CA GLU A 128 -1.08 20.95 -21.88
C GLU A 128 -0.73 20.77 -20.38
N ASN A 129 -0.95 19.57 -19.82
CA ASN A 129 -0.75 19.30 -18.39
C ASN A 129 0.70 18.88 -18.03
N ARG A 130 1.64 18.93 -18.97
CA ARG A 130 3.01 18.37 -18.80
C ARG A 130 3.85 19.06 -17.72
N THR A 131 3.48 20.26 -17.29
CA THR A 131 4.25 21.08 -16.31
C THR A 131 3.43 21.49 -15.09
N GLN A 132 2.25 20.91 -14.90
CA GLN A 132 1.49 21.00 -13.65
C GLN A 132 2.12 20.05 -12.62
#